data_AF-A0A7Y5D606-F1
#
_entry.id   AF-A0A7Y5D606-F1
#
_cell.length_a   1.000
_cell.length_b   1.000
_cell.length_c   1.000
_cell.angle_alpha   90.00
_cell.angle_beta   90.00
_cell.angle_gamma   90.00
#
_symmetry.space_group_name_H-M   'P 1'
#
loop_
_entity.id
_entity.type
_entity.pdbx_description
1 polymer ?
#
loop_
_entity_poly.entity_id
_entity_poly.type
_entity_poly.pdbx_seq_one_letter_code
_entity_poly.pdbx_strand_id
1 'polypeptide(L)'
;MNVKMCSLVVLVAGLSLSGCKTMEGSSAIAPAAKPATPGTQYAPRIEENTAYIAQVESMARRRGLTVRWVNKPVKRHVDQE
;
A
#
# COMPACT_ATOMS: atom_id res chain seq x y z
N MET A 1 39.79 -33.35 -14.94
CA MET A 1 38.43 -32.82 -14.63
C MET A 1 38.57 -32.13 -13.28
N ASN A 2 38.24 -30.83 -13.08
CA ASN A 2 37.96 -30.20 -11.77
C ASN A 2 37.94 -28.65 -11.75
N VAL A 3 38.19 -27.94 -12.87
CA VAL A 3 38.12 -26.46 -12.85
C VAL A 3 36.69 -25.95 -13.11
N LYS A 4 35.91 -26.65 -13.94
CA LYS A 4 34.54 -26.25 -14.30
C LYS A 4 33.51 -26.39 -13.16
N MET A 5 33.79 -27.23 -12.16
CA MET A 5 32.87 -27.48 -11.04
C MET A 5 32.89 -26.33 -10.01
N CYS A 6 34.06 -25.72 -9.78
CA CYS A 6 34.20 -24.62 -8.82
C CYS A 6 33.50 -23.33 -9.25
N SER A 7 33.46 -23.02 -10.55
CA SER A 7 32.81 -21.79 -11.03
C SER A 7 31.29 -21.81 -10.90
N LEU A 8 30.67 -22.98 -10.90
CA LEU A 8 29.21 -23.09 -10.76
C LEU A 8 28.75 -22.83 -9.31
N VAL A 9 29.56 -23.24 -8.33
CA VAL A 9 29.25 -23.09 -6.90
C VAL A 9 29.28 -21.62 -6.47
N VAL A 10 30.21 -20.83 -7.01
CA VAL A 10 30.32 -19.38 -6.72
C VAL A 10 29.09 -18.60 -7.24
N LEU A 11 28.55 -19.01 -8.39
CA LEU A 11 27.39 -18.37 -9.02
C LEU A 11 26.08 -18.61 -8.24
N VAL A 12 25.92 -19.80 -7.67
CA VAL A 12 24.73 -20.14 -6.85
C VAL A 12 24.77 -19.45 -5.49
N ALA A 13 25.95 -19.25 -4.90
CA ALA A 13 26.11 -18.55 -3.61
C ALA A 13 25.82 -17.04 -3.68
N GLY A 14 25.94 -16.41 -4.86
CA GLY A 14 25.63 -14.98 -5.03
C GLY A 14 24.13 -14.65 -5.08
N LEU A 15 23.28 -15.63 -5.41
CA LEU A 15 21.84 -15.43 -5.59
C LEU A 15 21.02 -15.55 -4.29
N SER A 16 21.63 -16.05 -3.21
CA SER A 16 20.94 -16.31 -1.93
C SER A 16 20.92 -15.12 -0.96
N LEU A 17 21.49 -13.95 -1.32
CA LEU A 17 21.48 -12.76 -0.45
C LEU A 17 20.35 -11.76 -0.70
N SER A 18 19.44 -11.99 -1.64
CA SER A 18 18.32 -11.09 -1.89
C SER A 18 17.06 -11.57 -1.18
N GLY A 19 16.79 -11.10 0.04
CA GLY A 19 15.45 -11.33 0.59
C GLY A 19 15.07 -10.91 2.00
N CYS A 20 15.85 -10.17 2.78
CA CYS A 20 15.35 -9.63 4.06
C CYS A 20 14.83 -8.20 3.88
N LYS A 21 13.69 -8.03 3.18
CA LYS A 21 12.88 -6.82 3.37
C LYS A 21 11.96 -7.07 4.55
N THR A 22 12.40 -6.64 5.72
CA THR A 22 11.52 -6.51 6.90
C THR A 22 10.44 -5.47 6.55
N MET A 23 9.18 -5.89 6.52
CA MET A 23 8.05 -4.98 6.48
C MET A 23 7.74 -4.61 7.92
N GLU A 24 8.18 -3.43 8.33
CA GLU A 24 7.81 -2.87 9.63
C GLU A 24 6.30 -2.60 9.61
N GLY A 25 5.57 -3.44 10.35
CA GLY A 25 4.13 -3.35 10.51
C GLY A 25 3.79 -2.09 11.30
N SER A 26 3.36 -1.05 10.60
CA SER A 26 2.82 0.15 11.24
C SER A 26 1.48 -0.19 11.90
N SER A 27 1.50 -0.54 13.18
CA SER A 27 0.29 -0.67 14.00
C SER A 27 -0.36 0.70 14.16
N ALA A 28 -1.39 0.99 13.37
CA ALA A 28 -2.22 2.17 13.56
C ALA A 28 -3.11 1.95 14.80
N ILE A 29 -2.83 2.71 15.87
CA ILE A 29 -3.74 2.81 17.01
C ILE A 29 -4.98 3.56 16.54
N ALA A 30 -6.13 2.88 16.52
CA ALA A 30 -7.39 3.53 16.21
C ALA A 30 -7.71 4.58 17.30
N PRO A 31 -8.12 5.81 16.92
CA PRO A 31 -8.49 6.83 17.90
C PRO A 31 -9.75 6.39 18.67
N ALA A 32 -9.82 6.75 19.95
CA ALA A 32 -10.97 6.47 20.82
C ALA A 32 -12.26 7.04 20.19
N ALA A 33 -13.33 6.23 20.20
CA ALA A 33 -14.62 6.61 19.63
C ALA A 33 -15.18 7.85 20.34
N LYS A 34 -15.50 8.90 19.57
CA LYS A 34 -16.17 10.09 20.09
C LYS A 34 -17.64 9.78 20.38
N PRO A 35 -18.24 10.36 21.44
CA PRO A 35 -19.68 10.27 21.69
C PRO A 35 -20.47 10.79 20.48
N ALA A 36 -21.49 10.04 20.07
CA ALA A 36 -22.35 10.45 18.96
C ALA A 36 -23.19 11.67 19.36
N THR A 37 -22.93 12.80 18.73
CA THR A 37 -23.78 14.00 18.81
C THR A 37 -25.08 13.73 18.03
N PRO A 38 -26.27 14.07 18.56
CA PRO A 38 -27.52 13.89 17.84
C PRO A 38 -27.59 14.91 16.69
N GLY A 39 -27.19 14.48 15.50
CA GLY A 39 -27.28 15.23 14.24
C GLY A 39 -28.28 14.58 13.28
N THR A 40 -28.70 15.34 12.26
CA THR A 40 -29.56 14.86 11.17
C THR A 40 -29.02 13.55 10.58
N GLN A 41 -29.88 12.55 10.42
CA GLN A 41 -29.54 11.22 9.91
C GLN A 41 -29.23 11.27 8.39
N TYR A 42 -28.13 11.93 8.04
CA TYR A 42 -27.56 11.91 6.70
C TYR A 42 -26.34 10.99 6.73
N ALA A 43 -26.50 9.78 6.21
CA ALA A 43 -25.47 8.76 6.13
C ALA A 43 -25.07 8.51 4.67
N PRO A 44 -24.34 9.44 4.02
CA PRO A 44 -23.92 9.27 2.63
C PRO A 44 -23.01 8.05 2.51
N ARG A 45 -23.18 7.25 1.46
CA ARG A 45 -22.27 6.14 1.15
C ARG A 45 -20.94 6.71 0.66
N ILE A 46 -19.93 6.65 1.53
CA ILE A 46 -18.56 7.09 1.25
C ILE A 46 -17.72 5.86 0.92
N GLU A 47 -17.20 5.79 -0.30
CA GLU A 47 -16.33 4.70 -0.75
C GLU A 47 -14.98 5.22 -1.20
N GLU A 48 -13.91 4.45 -1.02
CA GLU A 48 -12.61 4.81 -1.56
C GLU A 48 -12.62 4.81 -3.09
N ASN A 49 -11.96 5.80 -3.70
CA ASN A 49 -11.82 5.84 -5.15
C ASN A 49 -10.66 4.96 -5.62
N THR A 50 -10.83 3.64 -5.53
CA THR A 50 -9.79 2.63 -5.79
C THR A 50 -9.13 2.77 -7.15
N ALA A 51 -9.92 3.05 -8.20
CA ALA A 51 -9.42 3.24 -9.56
C ALA A 51 -8.45 4.44 -9.65
N TYR A 52 -8.79 5.56 -9.03
CA TYR A 52 -7.94 6.74 -9.00
C TYR A 52 -6.65 6.49 -8.21
N ILE A 53 -6.77 5.85 -7.04
CA ILE A 53 -5.62 5.51 -6.20
C ILE A 53 -4.64 4.61 -6.96
N ALA A 54 -5.14 3.54 -7.58
CA ALA A 54 -4.33 2.61 -8.36
C ALA A 54 -3.62 3.30 -9.53
N GLN A 55 -4.29 4.25 -10.21
CA GLN A 55 -3.70 5.02 -11.29
C GLN A 55 -2.53 5.89 -10.80
N VAL A 56 -2.73 6.62 -9.69
CA VAL A 56 -1.67 7.48 -9.11
C VAL A 56 -0.49 6.64 -8.65
N GLU A 57 -0.74 5.53 -7.97
CA GLU A 57 0.33 4.64 -7.50
C GLU A 57 1.09 3.98 -8.65
N SER A 58 0.40 3.60 -9.73
CA SER A 58 1.03 3.11 -10.97
C SER A 58 1.95 4.16 -11.60
N MET A 59 1.51 5.42 -11.67
CA MET A 59 2.35 6.52 -12.16
C MET A 59 3.56 6.78 -11.27
N ALA A 60 3.37 6.81 -9.96
CA ALA A 60 4.45 7.02 -9.00
C ALA A 60 5.50 5.90 -9.10
N ARG A 61 5.06 4.63 -9.17
CA ARG A 61 5.94 3.48 -9.33
C ARG A 61 6.79 3.58 -10.59
N ARG A 62 6.17 3.92 -11.74
CA ARG A 62 6.91 4.12 -13.01
C ARG A 62 7.97 5.20 -12.94
N ARG A 63 7.84 6.14 -12.00
CA ARG A 63 8.77 7.26 -11.79
C ARG A 63 9.72 7.04 -10.61
N GLY A 64 9.68 5.88 -9.95
CA GLY A 64 10.50 5.62 -8.75
C GLY A 64 10.10 6.45 -7.52
N LEU A 65 8.87 6.94 -7.47
CA LEU A 65 8.35 7.75 -6.36
C LEU A 65 7.54 6.89 -5.38
N THR A 66 7.61 7.25 -4.10
CA THR A 66 6.77 6.67 -3.04
C THR A 66 5.60 7.59 -2.75
N VAL A 67 4.38 7.03 -2.68
CA VAL A 67 3.16 7.78 -2.35
C VAL A 67 2.83 7.58 -0.89
N ARG A 68 2.60 8.68 -0.17
CA ARG A 68 1.98 8.68 1.16
C ARG A 68 0.72 9.52 1.11
N TRP A 69 -0.43 8.86 1.25
CA TRP A 69 -1.72 9.54 1.30
C TRP A 69 -1.93 10.17 2.68
N VAL A 70 -2.00 11.51 2.74
CA VAL A 70 -2.40 12.23 3.98
C VAL A 70 -3.93 12.27 4.09
N ASN A 71 -4.62 12.40 2.96
CA ASN A 71 -6.07 12.27 2.86
C ASN A 71 -6.39 11.44 1.61
N LYS A 72 -6.86 10.22 1.81
CA LYS A 72 -7.06 9.28 0.71
C LYS A 72 -8.33 9.66 -0.09
N PRO A 73 -8.29 9.66 -1.44
CA PRO A 73 -9.43 10.06 -2.26
C PRO A 73 -10.64 9.15 -2.05
N VAL A 74 -11.80 9.77 -1.77
CA VAL A 74 -13.08 9.08 -1.59
C VAL A 74 -14.13 9.63 -2.57
N LYS A 75 -15.06 8.78 -3.00
CA LYS A 75 -16.28 9.17 -3.70
C LYS A 75 -17.43 9.23 -2.71
N ARG A 76 -18.29 10.22 -2.90
CA ARG A 76 -19.54 10.37 -2.15
C ARG A 76 -20.69 10.11 -3.10
N HIS A 77 -21.54 9.15 -2.74
CA HIS A 77 -22.82 8.96 -3.38
C HIS A 77 -23.86 9.74 -2.57
N VAL A 78 -24.51 10.69 -3.23
CA VAL A 78 -25.68 11.38 -2.70
C VAL A 78 -26.87 10.73 -3.39
N ASP A 79 -27.70 10.03 -2.63
CA ASP A 79 -28.99 9.58 -3.13
C ASP A 79 -29.82 10.86 -3.37
N GLN A 80 -29.99 11.25 -4.63
CA GLN A 80 -30.92 12.32 -5.00
C GLN A 80 -32.31 11.68 -5.12
N GLU A 81 -33.21 12.02 -4.21
CA GLU A 81 -34.65 11.74 -4.31
C GLU A 81 -35.32 12.57 -5.41
#